data_AF-A0A8E2W5U3-F1
#
_entry.id   AF-A0A8E2W5U3-F1
#
_cell.length_a   1.000
_cell.length_b   1.000
_cell.length_c   1.000
_cell.angle_alpha   90.00
_cell.angle_beta   90.00
_cell.angle_gamma   90.00
#
_symmetry.space_group_name_H-M   'P 1'
#
loop_
_entity.id
_entity.type
_entity.pdbx_description
1 polymer ?
#
loop_
_entity_poly.entity_id
_entity_poly.type
_entity_poly.pdbx_seq_one_letter_code
_entity_poly.pdbx_strand_id
1 'polypeptide(L)'
;MIEALLGKAELVSAFRFRSGPELDSSPEMSICAMVSSRAKTRIDRSSKAGIAMTNFTPLQSLLGGALIGLSAVLLMALHGRIAGMTGILTGVIPPLSPEWRWRAAFLAGAVAAPLLYQAAGGHIALSVPMPTLALVGGGFLVGIGVHFGGGCPSGHGICGIARLSPRSMVAVATFMVAAFATVFIIRHVIGG
;
A
#
# COMPACT_ATOMS: atom_id res chain seq x y z
N MET A 1 -34.18 4.86 12.33
CA MET A 1 -33.14 4.35 11.39
C MET A 1 -31.74 4.77 11.85
N ILE A 2 -31.46 4.64 13.16
CA ILE A 2 -30.20 4.99 13.83
C ILE A 2 -29.69 3.78 14.65
N GLU A 3 -30.57 2.82 14.97
CA GLU A 3 -30.26 1.57 15.72
C GLU A 3 -29.60 0.44 14.91
N ALA A 4 -29.38 0.60 13.59
CA ALA A 4 -28.74 -0.45 12.78
C ALA A 4 -27.20 -0.38 12.75
N LEU A 5 -26.60 0.64 13.40
CA LEU A 5 -25.15 0.88 13.42
C LEU A 5 -24.45 0.39 14.69
N LEU A 6 -25.17 -0.07 15.72
CA LEU A 6 -24.56 -0.54 16.99
C LEU A 6 -24.18 -2.03 17.01
N GLY A 7 -24.58 -2.85 16.02
CA GLY A 7 -24.48 -4.31 16.09
C GLY A 7 -23.20 -4.98 15.57
N LYS A 8 -22.18 -4.24 15.11
CA LYS A 8 -20.95 -4.82 14.52
C LYS A 8 -19.65 -4.47 15.25
N ALA A 9 -19.74 -3.79 16.39
CA ALA A 9 -18.57 -3.43 17.20
C ALA A 9 -18.04 -4.59 18.10
N GLU A 10 -18.78 -5.69 18.22
CA GLU A 10 -18.47 -6.83 19.10
C GLU A 10 -17.72 -8.00 18.41
N LEU A 11 -17.04 -7.76 17.28
CA LEU A 11 -16.29 -8.83 16.57
C LEU A 11 -14.78 -8.60 16.47
N VAL A 12 -14.26 -7.58 17.16
CA VAL A 12 -12.81 -7.26 17.20
C VAL A 12 -12.17 -7.57 18.57
N SER A 13 -12.94 -8.07 19.54
CA SER A 13 -12.45 -8.40 20.89
C SER A 13 -11.90 -9.83 21.06
N ALA A 14 -11.95 -10.68 20.02
CA ALA A 14 -11.55 -12.08 20.12
C ALA A 14 -10.04 -12.35 19.94
N PHE A 15 -9.21 -11.35 19.63
CA PHE A 15 -7.76 -11.55 19.48
C PHE A 15 -7.00 -11.19 20.76
N ARG A 16 -7.45 -11.74 21.89
CA ARG A 16 -6.77 -11.61 23.18
C ARG A 16 -5.72 -12.70 23.32
N PHE A 17 -4.47 -12.26 23.24
CA PHE A 17 -3.26 -12.84 23.80
C PHE A 17 -3.52 -13.97 24.83
N ARG A 18 -3.14 -15.21 24.49
CA ARG A 18 -3.05 -16.32 25.44
C ARG A 18 -1.61 -16.78 25.57
N SER A 19 -0.98 -16.31 26.63
CA SER A 19 0.19 -16.91 27.26
C SER A 19 -0.21 -18.23 27.93
N GLY A 20 0.61 -19.26 27.80
CA GLY A 20 0.47 -20.52 28.53
C GLY A 20 1.57 -21.53 28.18
N PRO A 21 2.40 -21.99 29.15
CA PRO A 21 3.56 -22.87 28.94
C PRO A 21 3.28 -24.37 29.22
N GLU A 22 4.30 -25.20 28.90
CA GLU A 22 4.82 -26.36 29.67
C GLU A 22 4.72 -27.80 29.07
N LEU A 23 5.87 -28.50 29.16
CA LEU A 23 6.21 -29.94 29.07
C LEU A 23 6.24 -30.65 27.70
N ASP A 24 7.12 -31.60 27.39
CA ASP A 24 8.40 -32.11 27.92
C ASP A 24 8.95 -33.16 26.91
N SER A 25 10.27 -33.33 26.90
CA SER A 25 11.08 -34.52 26.54
C SER A 25 10.87 -35.30 25.22
N SER A 26 11.78 -35.08 24.24
CA SER A 26 12.51 -36.15 23.48
C SER A 26 13.48 -35.59 22.40
N PRO A 27 14.53 -36.35 22.00
CA PRO A 27 15.81 -35.83 21.48
C PRO A 27 15.82 -35.30 20.02
N GLU A 28 14.68 -35.26 19.33
CA GLU A 28 14.56 -34.63 18.00
C GLU A 28 14.62 -33.09 18.05
N MET A 29 14.63 -32.52 19.27
CA MET A 29 14.66 -31.09 19.51
C MET A 29 15.99 -30.41 19.12
N SER A 30 17.10 -31.13 18.96
CA SER A 30 18.41 -30.49 18.76
C SER A 30 18.57 -29.83 17.36
N ILE A 31 18.07 -30.48 16.31
CA ILE A 31 18.14 -29.95 14.92
C ILE A 31 17.03 -28.90 14.69
N CYS A 32 15.81 -29.16 15.15
CA CYS A 32 14.69 -28.23 15.01
C CYS A 32 14.88 -26.97 15.89
N ALA A 33 15.46 -27.10 17.08
CA ALA A 33 15.80 -25.94 17.92
C ALA A 33 17.00 -25.16 17.39
N MET A 34 17.98 -25.76 16.70
CA MET A 34 19.05 -25.00 16.04
C MET A 34 18.56 -24.20 14.84
N VAL A 35 17.68 -24.77 14.00
CA VAL A 35 17.05 -24.05 12.88
C VAL A 35 16.10 -22.97 13.39
N SER A 36 15.28 -23.27 14.41
CA SER A 36 14.39 -22.29 15.05
C SER A 36 15.17 -21.23 15.82
N SER A 37 16.32 -21.54 16.41
CA SER A 37 17.16 -20.57 17.14
C SER A 37 17.91 -19.65 16.17
N ARG A 38 18.38 -20.15 15.01
CA ARG A 38 18.92 -19.28 13.93
C ARG A 38 17.85 -18.43 13.24
N ALA A 39 16.64 -18.96 13.04
CA ALA A 39 15.53 -18.17 12.52
C ALA A 39 15.09 -17.11 13.53
N LYS A 40 15.00 -17.46 14.83
CA LYS A 40 14.58 -16.54 15.89
C LYS A 40 15.64 -15.48 16.20
N THR A 41 16.94 -15.81 16.16
CA THR A 41 18.02 -14.81 16.29
C THR A 41 18.19 -13.94 15.04
N ARG A 42 17.85 -14.43 13.84
CA ARG A 42 17.82 -13.56 12.64
C ARG A 42 16.61 -12.61 12.67
N ILE A 43 15.46 -13.09 13.14
CA ILE A 43 14.26 -12.27 13.36
C ILE A 43 14.50 -11.27 14.51
N ASP A 44 15.16 -11.65 15.61
CA ASP A 44 15.49 -10.72 16.69
C ASP A 44 16.48 -9.64 16.25
N ARG A 45 17.47 -9.96 15.39
CA ARG A 45 18.44 -8.98 14.89
C ARG A 45 17.82 -8.04 13.85
N SER A 46 16.95 -8.55 12.98
CA SER A 46 16.20 -7.74 12.02
C SER A 46 15.14 -6.88 12.71
N SER A 47 14.49 -7.42 13.75
CA SER A 47 13.51 -6.70 14.56
C SER A 47 14.17 -5.70 15.51
N LYS A 48 15.36 -5.95 16.08
CA LYS A 48 16.08 -4.95 16.90
C LYS A 48 16.76 -3.86 16.08
N ALA A 49 17.16 -4.14 14.84
CA ALA A 49 17.63 -3.10 13.93
C ALA A 49 16.49 -2.26 13.32
N GLY A 50 15.23 -2.74 13.42
CA GLY A 50 14.07 -2.18 12.73
C GLY A 50 12.85 -1.84 13.59
N ILE A 51 12.84 -2.08 14.91
CA ILE A 51 11.88 -1.43 15.82
C ILE A 51 12.45 -0.06 16.15
N ALA A 52 12.52 0.80 15.14
CA ALA A 52 12.27 2.20 15.42
C ALA A 52 10.82 2.22 15.94
N MET A 53 10.62 2.60 17.20
CA MET A 53 9.30 3.04 17.65
C MET A 53 8.89 4.15 16.68
N THR A 54 8.13 3.80 15.64
CA THR A 54 7.55 4.79 14.74
C THR A 54 6.62 5.58 15.62
N ASN A 55 7.07 6.77 16.01
CA ASN A 55 6.27 7.65 16.85
C ASN A 55 4.90 7.78 16.20
N PHE A 56 3.85 7.55 16.99
CA PHE A 56 2.49 7.79 16.53
C PHE A 56 2.39 9.28 16.15
N THR A 57 2.34 9.55 14.85
CA THR A 57 2.20 10.90 14.28
C THR A 57 0.81 11.06 13.65
N PRO A 58 -0.28 10.90 14.43
CA PRO A 58 -1.64 10.84 13.89
C PRO A 58 -2.00 12.11 13.12
N LEU A 59 -1.52 13.27 13.58
CA LEU A 59 -1.77 14.55 12.91
C LEU A 59 -1.12 14.61 11.53
N GLN A 60 0.10 14.07 11.36
CA GLN A 60 0.78 14.05 10.07
C GLN A 60 0.07 13.12 9.08
N SER A 61 -0.35 11.94 9.53
CA SER A 61 -1.14 11.01 8.71
C SER A 61 -2.49 11.59 8.32
N LEU A 62 -3.18 12.27 9.24
CA LEU A 62 -4.45 12.94 8.98
C LEU A 62 -4.29 14.07 7.97
N LEU A 63 -3.28 14.92 8.15
CA LEU A 63 -2.99 16.03 7.22
C LEU A 63 -2.66 15.51 5.81
N GLY A 64 -1.85 14.46 5.70
CA GLY A 64 -1.55 13.83 4.42
C GLY A 64 -2.81 13.27 3.74
N GLY A 65 -3.65 12.54 4.49
CA GLY A 65 -4.91 12.01 3.97
C GLY A 65 -5.90 13.11 3.56
N ALA A 66 -6.01 14.18 4.37
CA ALA A 66 -6.85 15.33 4.08
C ALA A 66 -6.39 16.07 2.82
N LEU A 67 -5.09 16.27 2.63
CA LEU A 67 -4.53 16.90 1.43
C LEU A 67 -4.79 16.07 0.16
N ILE A 68 -4.64 14.75 0.23
CA ILE A 68 -4.93 13.86 -0.91
C ILE A 68 -6.43 13.89 -1.24
N GLY A 69 -7.29 13.81 -0.22
CA GLY A 69 -8.74 13.88 -0.37
C GLY A 69 -9.21 15.21 -0.96
N LEU A 70 -8.70 16.33 -0.42
CA LEU A 70 -8.99 17.67 -0.92
C LEU A 70 -8.54 17.84 -2.37
N SER A 71 -7.35 17.33 -2.72
CA SER A 71 -6.86 17.35 -4.11
C SER A 71 -7.77 16.56 -5.05
N ALA A 72 -8.26 15.38 -4.62
CA ALA A 72 -9.18 14.57 -5.42
C ALA A 72 -10.54 15.26 -5.62
N VAL A 73 -11.07 15.91 -4.58
CA VAL A 73 -12.32 16.68 -4.65
C VAL A 73 -12.15 17.91 -5.55
N LEU A 74 -11.04 18.65 -5.44
CA LEU A 74 -10.75 19.79 -6.32
C LEU A 74 -10.68 19.37 -7.79
N LEU A 75 -10.02 18.25 -8.08
CA LEU A 75 -9.95 17.71 -9.45
C LEU A 75 -11.35 17.38 -9.98
N MET A 76 -12.18 16.76 -9.15
CA MET A 76 -13.55 16.40 -9.50
C MET A 76 -14.47 17.62 -9.64
N ALA A 77 -14.27 18.65 -8.82
CA ALA A 77 -15.06 19.89 -8.86
C ALA A 77 -14.70 20.78 -10.06
N LEU A 78 -13.41 20.92 -10.39
CA LEU A 78 -12.96 21.80 -11.46
C LEU A 78 -13.09 21.18 -12.85
N HIS A 79 -12.79 19.88 -12.98
CA HIS A 79 -12.74 19.21 -14.28
C HIS A 79 -13.83 18.15 -14.46
N GLY A 80 -14.62 17.83 -13.43
CA GLY A 80 -15.66 16.79 -13.50
C GLY A 80 -15.10 15.37 -13.64
N ARG A 81 -13.79 15.18 -13.45
CA ARG A 81 -13.08 13.91 -13.70
C ARG A 81 -12.73 13.20 -12.40
N ILE A 82 -12.66 11.88 -12.47
CA ILE A 82 -12.24 11.01 -11.36
C ILE A 82 -10.71 10.98 -11.31
N ALA A 83 -10.13 11.15 -10.12
CA ALA A 83 -8.68 11.08 -9.94
C ALA A 83 -8.18 9.63 -10.09
N GLY A 84 -7.31 9.40 -11.06
CA GLY A 84 -6.71 8.09 -11.31
C GLY A 84 -5.40 8.20 -12.10
N MET A 85 -4.29 7.81 -11.47
CA MET A 85 -2.94 7.92 -12.06
C MET A 85 -2.84 7.25 -13.43
N THR A 86 -3.38 6.04 -13.60
CA THR A 86 -3.34 5.34 -14.89
C THR A 86 -4.09 6.11 -15.97
N GLY A 87 -5.28 6.62 -15.69
CA GLY A 87 -6.06 7.39 -16.65
C GLY A 87 -5.38 8.72 -17.01
N ILE A 88 -4.78 9.39 -16.03
CA ILE A 88 -4.01 10.62 -16.26
C ILE A 88 -2.80 10.32 -17.16
N LEU A 89 -2.04 9.27 -16.85
CA LEU A 89 -0.87 8.85 -17.61
C LEU A 89 -1.23 8.46 -19.05
N THR A 90 -2.25 7.64 -19.25
CA THR A 90 -2.70 7.23 -20.60
C THR A 90 -3.24 8.40 -21.42
N GLY A 91 -3.75 9.47 -20.78
CA GLY A 91 -4.26 10.65 -21.49
C GLY A 91 -3.18 11.59 -22.04
N VAL A 92 -1.93 11.41 -21.60
CA VAL A 92 -0.75 12.16 -22.07
C VAL A 92 0.04 11.35 -23.11
N ILE A 93 -0.25 10.05 -23.24
CA ILE A 93 0.34 9.19 -24.28
C ILE A 93 -0.41 9.39 -25.61
N PRO A 94 0.29 9.48 -26.76
CA PRO A 94 -0.35 9.58 -28.07
C PRO A 94 -1.25 8.36 -28.38
N PRO A 95 -2.47 8.55 -28.94
CA PRO A 95 -3.09 9.81 -29.33
C PRO A 95 -3.51 10.68 -28.13
N LEU A 96 -3.07 11.94 -28.14
CA LEU A 96 -3.29 12.88 -27.05
C LEU A 96 -4.78 13.14 -26.86
N SER A 97 -5.25 13.04 -25.61
CA SER A 97 -6.60 13.47 -25.27
C SER A 97 -6.74 14.99 -25.45
N PRO A 98 -7.93 15.52 -25.79
CA PRO A 98 -8.17 16.98 -25.90
C PRO A 98 -7.76 17.75 -24.62
N GLU A 99 -7.82 17.03 -23.51
CA GLU A 99 -7.60 17.45 -22.14
C GLU A 99 -6.17 17.18 -21.63
N TRP A 100 -5.20 16.91 -22.52
CA TRP A 100 -3.84 16.52 -22.14
C TRP A 100 -3.11 17.58 -21.29
N ARG A 101 -3.45 18.87 -21.46
CA ARG A 101 -2.80 20.00 -20.77
C ARG A 101 -2.93 19.92 -19.25
N TRP A 102 -4.14 19.70 -18.71
CA TRP A 102 -4.31 19.57 -17.26
C TRP A 102 -3.71 18.27 -16.72
N ARG A 103 -3.76 17.18 -17.51
CA ARG A 103 -3.16 15.89 -17.14
C ARG A 103 -1.65 15.98 -17.04
N ALA A 104 -1.02 16.67 -18.00
CA ALA A 104 0.40 16.96 -17.98
C ALA A 104 0.76 17.88 -16.81
N ALA A 105 -0.04 18.93 -16.53
CA ALA A 105 0.18 19.79 -15.37
C ALA A 105 0.08 19.02 -14.04
N PHE A 106 -0.87 18.09 -13.91
CA PHE A 106 -0.99 17.22 -12.74
C PHE A 106 0.24 16.32 -12.56
N LEU A 107 0.70 15.66 -13.64
CA LEU A 107 1.91 14.82 -13.61
C LEU A 107 3.16 15.66 -13.30
N ALA A 108 3.29 16.84 -13.90
CA ALA A 108 4.37 17.77 -13.62
C ALA A 108 4.37 18.18 -12.15
N GLY A 109 3.21 18.49 -11.57
CA GLY A 109 3.06 18.79 -10.14
C GLY A 109 3.46 17.60 -9.25
N ALA A 110 3.06 16.38 -9.60
CA ALA A 110 3.40 15.16 -8.86
C ALA A 110 4.92 14.88 -8.86
N VAL A 111 5.62 15.20 -9.94
CA VAL A 111 7.09 15.07 -10.03
C VAL A 111 7.80 16.27 -9.39
N ALA A 112 7.25 17.49 -9.54
CA ALA A 112 7.83 18.70 -8.97
C ALA A 112 7.76 18.73 -7.45
N ALA A 113 6.69 18.22 -6.83
CA ALA A 113 6.51 18.22 -5.38
C ALA A 113 7.70 17.60 -4.59
N PRO A 114 8.15 16.35 -4.86
CA PRO A 114 9.32 15.80 -4.18
C PRO A 114 10.62 16.51 -4.55
N LEU A 115 10.75 17.08 -5.76
CA LEU A 115 11.93 17.85 -6.16
C LEU A 115 12.03 19.18 -5.42
N LEU A 116 10.93 19.90 -5.26
CA LEU A 116 10.86 21.12 -4.46
C LEU A 116 11.14 20.82 -2.99
N TYR A 117 10.65 19.69 -2.47
CA TYR A 117 10.94 19.27 -1.09
C TYR A 117 12.44 19.01 -0.87
N GLN A 118 13.11 18.36 -1.83
CA GLN A 118 14.57 18.19 -1.80
C GLN A 118 15.31 19.54 -1.89
N ALA A 119 14.86 20.43 -2.77
CA ALA A 119 15.44 21.76 -2.94
C ALA A 119 15.28 22.64 -1.68
N ALA A 120 14.20 22.45 -0.92
CA ALA A 120 13.95 23.12 0.35
C ALA A 120 14.80 22.56 1.53
N GLY A 121 15.70 21.61 1.27
CA GLY A 121 16.56 20.98 2.28
C GLY A 121 15.96 19.74 2.95
N GLY A 122 14.84 19.23 2.45
CA GLY A 122 14.32 17.93 2.84
C GLY A 122 15.20 16.81 2.28
N HIS A 123 15.42 15.75 3.05
CA HIS A 123 16.19 14.59 2.60
C HIS A 123 15.26 13.37 2.47
N ILE A 124 15.03 12.90 1.24
CA ILE A 124 14.39 11.61 0.98
C ILE A 124 15.47 10.52 0.89
N ALA A 125 15.53 9.66 1.90
CA ALA A 125 16.36 8.46 1.87
C ALA A 125 15.76 7.43 0.91
N LEU A 126 16.18 7.44 -0.36
CA LEU A 126 15.80 6.43 -1.36
C LEU A 126 16.63 5.16 -1.17
N SER A 127 16.23 4.32 -0.22
CA SER A 127 16.77 2.96 -0.10
C SER A 127 15.78 1.97 -0.71
N VAL A 128 16.12 1.41 -1.87
CA VAL A 128 15.34 0.35 -2.52
C VAL A 128 16.12 -0.96 -2.37
N PRO A 129 15.89 -1.74 -1.30
CA PRO A 129 16.62 -2.98 -1.02
C PRO A 129 16.14 -4.15 -1.90
N MET A 130 15.88 -3.90 -3.19
CA MET A 130 15.36 -4.87 -4.15
C MET A 130 16.18 -4.83 -5.44
N PRO A 131 16.43 -5.98 -6.09
CA PRO A 131 17.14 -6.00 -7.37
C PRO A 131 16.34 -5.25 -8.43
N THR A 132 17.02 -4.45 -9.26
CA THR A 132 16.40 -3.64 -10.33
C THR A 132 15.51 -4.47 -11.25
N LEU A 133 15.88 -5.72 -11.52
CA LEU A 133 15.10 -6.65 -12.32
C LEU A 133 13.73 -6.97 -11.70
N ALA A 134 13.66 -7.15 -10.38
CA ALA A 134 12.39 -7.38 -9.68
C ALA A 134 11.51 -6.12 -9.70
N LEU A 135 12.13 -4.93 -9.65
CA LEU A 135 11.40 -3.65 -9.75
C LEU A 135 10.77 -3.47 -11.14
N VAL A 136 11.55 -3.70 -12.20
CA VAL A 136 11.08 -3.57 -13.59
C VAL A 136 10.04 -4.64 -13.91
N GLY A 137 10.32 -5.90 -13.57
CA GLY A 137 9.39 -7.02 -13.80
C GLY A 137 8.09 -6.87 -13.02
N GLY A 138 8.18 -6.50 -11.73
CA GLY A 138 7.02 -6.25 -10.89
C GLY A 138 6.18 -5.07 -11.37
N GLY A 139 6.82 -3.96 -11.74
CA GLY A 139 6.14 -2.78 -12.30
C GLY A 139 5.41 -3.09 -13.60
N PHE A 140 6.03 -3.86 -14.51
CA PHE A 140 5.41 -4.27 -15.76
C PHE A 140 4.18 -5.18 -15.53
N LEU A 141 4.32 -6.18 -14.65
CA LEU A 141 3.24 -7.12 -14.34
C LEU A 141 2.05 -6.43 -13.64
N VAL A 142 2.33 -5.51 -12.71
CA VAL A 142 1.32 -4.65 -12.09
C VAL A 142 0.67 -3.74 -13.13
N GLY A 143 1.45 -3.18 -14.07
CA GLY A 143 0.93 -2.35 -15.15
C GLY A 143 -0.09 -3.08 -16.02
N ILE A 144 0.20 -4.32 -16.42
CA ILE A 144 -0.73 -5.18 -17.14
C ILE A 144 -1.99 -5.45 -16.30
N GLY A 145 -1.83 -5.79 -15.02
CA GLY A 145 -2.96 -6.05 -14.12
C GLY A 145 -3.88 -4.84 -13.95
N VAL A 146 -3.30 -3.63 -13.82
CA VAL A 146 -4.02 -2.36 -13.72
C VAL A 146 -4.75 -2.01 -15.02
N HIS A 147 -4.18 -2.35 -16.17
CA HIS A 147 -4.84 -2.16 -17.46
C HIS A 147 -6.08 -3.06 -17.59
N PHE A 148 -5.96 -4.36 -17.30
CA PHE A 148 -7.11 -5.29 -17.34
C PHE A 148 -8.13 -5.04 -16.23
N GLY A 149 -7.70 -4.52 -15.08
CA GLY A 149 -8.57 -4.10 -13.98
C GLY A 149 -9.43 -2.86 -14.29
N GLY A 150 -9.19 -2.20 -15.43
CA GLY A 150 -9.92 -1.00 -15.82
C GLY A 150 -9.57 0.25 -15.01
N GLY A 151 -8.46 0.24 -14.27
CA GLY A 151 -8.04 1.35 -13.41
C GLY A 151 -7.02 0.94 -12.35
N CYS A 152 -6.34 1.93 -11.78
CA CYS A 152 -5.40 1.71 -10.67
C CYS A 152 -6.13 1.53 -9.33
N PRO A 153 -5.49 0.82 -8.37
CA PRO A 153 -6.05 0.64 -7.03
C PRO A 153 -6.25 1.97 -6.29
N SER A 154 -5.41 2.98 -6.56
CA SER A 154 -5.56 4.33 -5.99
C SER A 154 -6.85 5.04 -6.45
N GLY A 155 -7.20 4.95 -7.73
CA GLY A 155 -8.43 5.58 -8.26
C GLY A 155 -9.70 4.86 -7.81
N HIS A 156 -9.68 3.53 -7.84
CA HIS A 156 -10.77 2.71 -7.30
C HIS A 156 -10.92 2.86 -5.78
N GLY A 157 -9.81 3.04 -5.06
CA GLY A 157 -9.81 3.30 -3.63
C GLY A 157 -10.36 4.69 -3.29
N ILE A 158 -9.64 5.74 -3.66
CA ILE A 158 -9.91 7.11 -3.20
C ILE A 158 -11.27 7.60 -3.71
N CYS A 159 -11.51 7.55 -5.01
CA CYS A 159 -12.74 8.08 -5.59
C CYS A 159 -13.85 7.02 -5.72
N GLY A 160 -13.50 5.77 -5.96
CA GLY A 160 -14.47 4.70 -6.20
C GLY A 160 -15.18 4.18 -4.94
N ILE A 161 -14.46 4.07 -3.81
CA ILE A 161 -15.08 3.74 -2.51
C ILE A 161 -15.89 4.93 -1.98
N ALA A 162 -15.41 6.17 -2.19
CA ALA A 162 -16.16 7.37 -1.81
C ALA A 162 -17.53 7.50 -2.52
N ARG A 163 -17.68 6.92 -3.71
CA ARG A 163 -18.96 6.84 -4.45
C ARG A 163 -19.80 5.59 -4.12
N LEU A 164 -19.38 4.76 -3.15
CA LEU A 164 -20.02 3.50 -2.77
C LEU A 164 -20.29 2.55 -3.98
N SER A 165 -19.36 2.50 -4.94
CA SER A 165 -19.51 1.61 -6.09
C SER A 165 -19.12 0.16 -5.74
N PRO A 166 -20.03 -0.82 -5.90
CA PRO A 166 -19.73 -2.23 -5.61
C PRO A 166 -18.62 -2.79 -6.51
N ARG A 167 -18.58 -2.36 -7.78
CA ARG A 167 -17.51 -2.73 -8.72
C ARG A 167 -16.13 -2.28 -8.21
N SER A 168 -16.06 -1.11 -7.59
CA SER A 168 -14.80 -0.56 -7.07
C SER A 168 -14.32 -1.31 -5.83
N MET A 169 -15.23 -1.70 -4.94
CA MET A 169 -14.90 -2.49 -3.77
C MET A 169 -14.32 -3.85 -4.16
N VAL A 170 -14.93 -4.53 -5.14
CA VAL A 170 -14.42 -5.81 -5.65
C VAL A 170 -13.04 -5.65 -6.27
N ALA A 171 -12.81 -4.63 -7.10
CA ALA A 171 -11.51 -4.37 -7.71
C ALA A 171 -10.40 -4.14 -6.66
N VAL A 172 -10.66 -3.32 -5.64
CA VAL A 172 -9.69 -3.06 -4.56
C VAL A 172 -9.44 -4.34 -3.74
N ALA A 173 -10.48 -5.11 -3.45
CA ALA A 173 -10.35 -6.37 -2.72
C ALA A 173 -9.48 -7.38 -3.51
N THR A 174 -9.68 -7.53 -4.82
CA THR A 174 -8.86 -8.42 -5.65
C THR A 174 -7.40 -7.98 -5.70
N PHE A 175 -7.14 -6.67 -5.82
CA PHE A 175 -5.78 -6.12 -5.78
C PHE A 175 -5.09 -6.38 -4.44
N MET A 176 -5.80 -6.18 -3.33
CA MET A 176 -5.26 -6.43 -1.99
C MET A 176 -4.95 -7.91 -1.78
N VAL A 177 -5.86 -8.82 -2.16
CA VAL A 177 -5.64 -10.26 -2.05
C VAL A 177 -4.42 -10.69 -2.87
N ALA A 178 -4.31 -10.23 -4.12
CA ALA A 178 -3.15 -10.55 -4.97
C ALA A 178 -1.84 -10.00 -4.38
N ALA A 179 -1.85 -8.77 -3.84
CA ALA A 179 -0.68 -8.18 -3.20
C ALA A 179 -0.26 -8.95 -1.94
N PHE A 180 -1.21 -9.31 -1.07
CA PHE A 180 -0.95 -10.12 0.12
C PHE A 180 -0.39 -11.50 -0.26
N ALA A 181 -1.00 -12.17 -1.23
CA ALA A 181 -0.51 -13.47 -1.71
C ALA A 181 0.91 -13.37 -2.28
N THR A 182 1.18 -12.35 -3.10
CA THR A 182 2.50 -12.11 -3.69
C THR A 182 3.56 -11.88 -2.61
N VAL A 183 3.29 -10.99 -1.65
CA VAL A 183 4.22 -10.72 -0.53
C VAL A 183 4.41 -11.96 0.34
N PHE A 184 3.34 -12.71 0.61
CA PHE A 184 3.40 -13.95 1.37
C PHE A 184 4.32 -14.98 0.71
N ILE A 185 4.14 -15.23 -0.59
CA ILE A 185 4.97 -16.15 -1.37
C ILE A 185 6.43 -15.71 -1.37
N ILE A 186 6.70 -14.43 -1.67
CA ILE A 186 8.07 -13.93 -1.76
C ILE A 186 8.78 -14.01 -0.40
N ARG A 187 8.12 -13.60 0.69
CA ARG A 187 8.74 -13.57 2.02
C ARG A 187 8.83 -14.94 2.70
N HIS A 188 7.84 -15.82 2.53
CA HIS A 188 7.75 -17.06 3.30
C HIS A 188 8.14 -18.31 2.51
N VAL A 189 7.93 -18.31 1.18
CA VAL A 189 8.24 -19.48 0.34
C VAL A 189 9.61 -19.34 -0.31
N ILE A 190 9.92 -18.16 -0.85
CA ILE A 190 11.19 -17.89 -1.55
C ILE A 190 12.30 -17.46 -0.55
N GLY A 191 11.91 -17.01 0.66
CA GLY A 191 12.86 -16.67 1.72
C GLY A 191 13.68 -15.40 1.45
N GLY A 192 13.09 -14.43 0.76
CA GLY A 192 13.68 -13.10 0.51
C GLY A 192 13.75 -12.21 1.74
#